data_AF-A0A523N0I8-F1
#
_entry.id   AF-A0A523N0I8-F1
#
_cell.length_a   1.000
_cell.length_b   1.000
_cell.length_c   1.000
_cell.angle_alpha   90.00
_cell.angle_beta   90.00
_cell.angle_gamma   90.00
#
_symmetry.space_group_name_H-M   'P 1'
#
loop_
_entity.id
_entity.type
_entity.pdbx_description
1 polymer ?
#
loop_
_entity_poly.entity_id
_entity_poly.type
_entity_poly.pdbx_seq_one_letter_code
_entity_poly.pdbx_strand_id
1 'polypeptide(L)'
;MFLKLRNPVVLYIAVYLLLLWGCSDSRADQLLLKASEEWVQGRNHSAIQLFNAVLEIAPSGPQAEESLYRLGEIYYFGLGETGKAINYFQEVVTIRPRGPFAYGAQKYIAEIVELNFRDLNQAIIEYQKLIHEYKKPEEHPEQQFRIAAIYFKKHNYEQALVEFGILVESYPSNPWSEEAYLRIAEITHNLDRCGDARETYSQFRVVYPQSSFRGEMEFVMASCLEEEGKLKLAYNRFKGLEGEYKYPALLKMKLEGIEGRIKKGGKSKRKIPKRYRRQTKN
;
A
#
# COMPACT_ATOMS: atom_id res chain seq x y z
N MET A 1 -21.75 -4.25 61.62
CA MET A 1 -22.01 -5.70 61.65
C MET A 1 -21.21 -6.34 60.53
N PHE A 2 -19.94 -6.66 60.78
CA PHE A 2 -19.03 -7.25 59.78
C PHE A 2 -19.24 -8.76 59.76
N LEU A 3 -19.93 -9.28 58.74
CA LEU A 3 -20.02 -10.72 58.51
C LEU A 3 -18.67 -11.25 58.00
N LYS A 4 -17.96 -11.97 58.87
CA LYS A 4 -16.85 -12.87 58.55
C LYS A 4 -17.37 -13.99 57.63
N LEU A 5 -17.15 -13.88 56.34
CA LEU A 5 -17.09 -15.03 55.43
C LEU A 5 -15.64 -15.21 54.97
N ARG A 6 -14.79 -15.68 55.89
CA ARG A 6 -13.42 -16.09 55.58
C ARG A 6 -13.40 -17.61 55.50
N ASN A 7 -13.95 -18.15 54.42
CA ASN A 7 -13.88 -19.58 54.14
C ASN A 7 -12.47 -19.88 53.62
N PRO A 8 -11.58 -20.54 54.39
CA PRO A 8 -10.17 -20.70 54.04
C PRO A 8 -10.00 -21.44 52.71
N VAL A 9 -10.94 -22.32 52.36
CA VAL A 9 -10.97 -23.06 51.09
C VAL A 9 -11.04 -22.12 49.88
N VAL A 10 -11.86 -21.05 49.94
CA VAL A 10 -11.98 -20.06 48.85
C VAL A 10 -10.68 -19.25 48.71
N LEU A 11 -10.01 -18.95 49.83
CA LEU A 11 -8.72 -18.27 49.82
C LEU A 11 -7.61 -19.17 49.22
N TYR A 12 -7.59 -20.46 49.56
CA TYR A 12 -6.63 -21.42 48.99
C TYR A 12 -6.87 -21.67 47.50
N ILE A 13 -8.13 -21.76 47.06
CA ILE A 13 -8.46 -21.87 45.64
C ILE A 13 -8.05 -20.60 44.88
N ALA A 14 -8.30 -19.41 45.44
CA ALA A 14 -7.87 -18.15 44.82
C ALA A 14 -6.34 -18.01 44.74
N VAL A 15 -5.61 -18.39 45.80
CA VAL A 15 -4.14 -18.40 45.81
C VAL A 15 -3.58 -19.45 44.86
N TYR A 16 -4.19 -20.64 44.77
CA TYR A 16 -3.76 -21.69 43.84
C TYR A 16 -4.04 -21.29 42.38
N LEU A 17 -5.17 -20.66 42.09
CA LEU A 17 -5.47 -20.09 40.76
C LEU A 17 -4.51 -18.95 40.40
N LEU A 18 -4.12 -18.09 41.36
CA LEU A 18 -3.11 -17.05 41.18
C LEU A 18 -1.69 -17.63 40.95
N LEU A 19 -1.34 -18.72 41.63
CA LEU A 19 -0.06 -19.41 41.44
C LEU A 19 -0.01 -20.18 40.11
N LEU A 20 -1.14 -20.75 39.66
CA LEU A 20 -1.24 -21.41 38.35
C LEU A 20 -1.17 -20.40 37.19
N TRP A 21 -1.82 -19.25 37.30
CA TRP A 21 -1.73 -18.17 36.30
C TRP A 21 -0.37 -17.47 36.26
N GLY A 22 0.25 -17.20 37.43
CA GLY A 22 1.58 -16.58 37.45
C GLY A 22 2.70 -17.48 36.91
N CYS A 23 2.52 -18.80 37.00
CA CYS A 23 3.52 -19.77 36.52
C CYS A 23 3.38 -20.08 35.01
N SER A 24 2.18 -19.96 34.43
CA SER A 24 1.99 -20.10 32.98
C SER A 24 2.56 -18.92 32.20
N ASP A 25 2.33 -17.69 32.69
CA ASP A 25 2.77 -16.46 32.00
C ASP A 25 4.30 -16.40 31.93
N SER A 26 4.99 -16.67 33.06
CA SER A 26 6.45 -16.71 33.11
C SER A 26 7.07 -17.80 32.23
N ARG A 27 6.38 -18.93 32.03
CA ARG A 27 6.84 -20.01 31.14
C ARG A 27 6.62 -19.66 29.67
N ALA A 28 5.48 -19.05 29.34
CA ALA A 28 5.20 -18.57 27.98
C ALA A 28 6.22 -17.51 27.54
N ASP A 29 6.57 -16.59 28.43
CA ASP A 29 7.58 -15.55 28.17
C ASP A 29 8.97 -16.16 27.89
N GLN A 30 9.38 -17.17 28.65
CA GLN A 30 10.65 -17.87 28.43
C GLN A 30 10.68 -18.61 27.09
N LEU A 31 9.58 -19.30 26.74
CA LEU A 31 9.45 -19.97 25.45
C LEU A 31 9.47 -18.98 24.29
N LEU A 32 8.76 -17.85 24.43
CA LEU A 32 8.72 -16.78 23.44
C LEU A 32 10.11 -16.17 23.21
N LEU A 33 10.85 -15.91 24.28
CA LEU A 33 12.24 -15.42 24.20
C LEU A 33 13.12 -16.40 23.42
N LYS A 34 13.08 -17.69 23.79
CA LYS A 34 13.86 -18.72 23.10
C LYS A 34 13.45 -18.88 21.63
N ALA A 35 12.14 -18.84 21.33
CA ALA A 35 11.63 -18.89 19.96
C ALA A 35 12.18 -17.74 19.11
N SER A 36 12.22 -16.54 19.70
CA SER A 36 12.76 -15.34 19.06
C SER A 36 14.26 -15.43 18.82
N GLU A 37 15.03 -15.98 19.76
CA GLU A 37 16.48 -16.24 19.58
C GLU A 37 16.75 -17.22 18.43
N GLU A 38 16.00 -18.32 18.35
CA GLU A 38 16.11 -19.30 17.29
C GLU A 38 15.78 -18.69 15.93
N TRP A 39 14.75 -17.84 15.87
CA TRP A 39 14.35 -17.14 14.65
C TRP A 39 15.42 -16.16 14.18
N VAL A 40 15.97 -15.33 15.08
CA VAL A 40 17.07 -14.40 14.76
C VAL A 40 18.29 -15.13 14.22
N GLN A 41 18.54 -16.36 14.68
CA GLN A 41 19.61 -17.22 14.19
C GLN A 41 19.27 -17.98 12.90
N GLY A 42 18.11 -17.70 12.29
CA GLY A 42 17.65 -18.32 11.04
C GLY A 42 17.19 -19.78 11.19
N ARG A 43 17.08 -20.30 12.41
CA ARG A 43 16.65 -21.68 12.68
C ARG A 43 15.13 -21.78 12.68
N ASN A 44 14.53 -21.55 11.51
CA ASN A 44 13.08 -21.48 11.31
C ASN A 44 12.34 -22.71 11.85
N HIS A 45 12.86 -23.92 11.68
CA HIS A 45 12.20 -25.12 12.19
C HIS A 45 12.08 -25.09 13.73
N SER A 46 13.16 -24.77 14.43
CA SER A 46 13.21 -24.72 15.90
C SER A 46 12.34 -23.57 16.42
N ALA A 47 12.42 -22.41 15.78
CA ALA A 47 11.58 -21.24 16.09
C ALA A 47 10.09 -21.57 15.99
N ILE A 48 9.65 -22.20 14.88
CA ILE A 48 8.24 -22.60 14.69
C ILE A 48 7.78 -23.54 15.81
N GLN A 49 8.59 -24.54 16.18
CA GLN A 49 8.24 -25.47 17.25
C GLN A 49 8.04 -24.75 18.59
N LEU A 50 8.91 -23.79 18.90
CA LEU A 50 8.83 -23.03 20.14
C LEU A 50 7.66 -22.04 20.15
N PHE A 51 7.41 -21.32 19.05
CA PHE A 51 6.22 -20.45 18.94
C PHE A 51 4.92 -21.25 19.05
N ASN A 52 4.82 -22.42 18.41
CA ASN A 52 3.66 -23.30 18.61
C ASN A 52 3.54 -23.77 20.06
N ALA A 53 4.65 -24.07 20.74
CA ALA A 53 4.61 -24.42 22.16
C ALA A 53 4.13 -23.26 23.06
N VAL A 54 4.38 -22.00 22.67
CA VAL A 54 3.76 -20.83 23.32
C VAL A 54 2.24 -20.89 23.14
N LEU A 55 1.75 -21.09 21.91
CA LEU A 55 0.32 -21.14 21.61
C LEU A 55 -0.43 -22.27 22.32
N GLU A 56 0.22 -23.40 22.56
CA GLU A 56 -0.38 -24.52 23.32
C GLU A 56 -0.63 -24.16 24.80
N ILE A 57 0.26 -23.39 25.42
CA ILE A 57 0.15 -23.07 26.86
C ILE A 57 -0.46 -21.69 27.13
N ALA A 58 -0.40 -20.79 26.15
CA ALA A 58 -0.93 -19.44 26.17
C ALA A 58 -1.59 -19.15 24.81
N PRO A 59 -2.82 -19.66 24.55
CA PRO A 59 -3.49 -19.55 23.25
C PRO A 59 -4.09 -18.17 22.96
N SER A 60 -4.00 -17.23 23.90
CA SER A 60 -4.47 -15.86 23.73
C SER A 60 -3.60 -14.88 24.52
N GLY A 61 -3.80 -13.57 24.32
CA GLY A 61 -3.01 -12.55 25.00
C GLY A 61 -1.75 -12.14 24.23
N PRO A 62 -0.87 -11.34 24.85
CA PRO A 62 0.30 -10.76 24.17
C PRO A 62 1.27 -11.78 23.58
N GLN A 63 1.56 -12.86 24.31
CA GLN A 63 2.51 -13.89 23.88
C GLN A 63 1.97 -14.67 22.68
N ALA A 64 0.67 -14.96 22.67
CA ALA A 64 0.01 -15.60 21.54
C ALA A 64 0.03 -14.70 20.30
N GLU A 65 -0.29 -13.42 20.47
CA GLU A 65 -0.29 -12.42 19.41
C GLU A 65 1.09 -12.29 18.74
N GLU A 66 2.15 -12.19 19.54
CA GLU A 66 3.52 -12.14 19.02
C GLU A 66 3.88 -13.45 18.31
N SER A 67 3.59 -14.61 18.92
CA SER A 67 3.92 -15.92 18.34
C SER A 67 3.25 -16.12 16.97
N LEU A 68 1.96 -15.81 16.86
CA LEU A 68 1.22 -15.87 15.60
C LEU A 68 1.81 -14.92 14.55
N TYR A 69 2.12 -13.69 14.94
CA TYR A 69 2.72 -12.72 14.03
C TYR A 69 4.07 -13.21 13.49
N ARG A 70 4.94 -13.74 14.37
CA ARG A 70 6.26 -14.29 14.01
C ARG A 70 6.14 -15.54 13.15
N LEU A 71 5.20 -16.43 13.44
CA LEU A 71 4.89 -17.58 12.59
C LEU A 71 4.48 -17.11 11.19
N GLY A 72 3.60 -16.10 11.09
CA GLY A 72 3.24 -15.47 9.84
C GLY A 72 4.46 -14.97 9.05
N GLU A 73 5.37 -14.24 9.68
CA GLU A 73 6.62 -13.75 9.08
C GLU A 73 7.52 -14.90 8.59
N ILE A 74 7.71 -15.95 9.41
CA ILE A 74 8.52 -17.12 9.05
C ILE A 74 7.92 -17.84 7.84
N TYR A 75 6.61 -18.08 7.84
CA TYR A 75 5.96 -18.76 6.72
C TYR A 75 5.97 -17.92 5.45
N TYR A 76 5.85 -16.60 5.56
CA TYR A 76 5.84 -15.71 4.41
C TYR A 76 7.22 -15.52 3.80
N PHE A 77 8.20 -15.09 4.59
CA PHE A 77 9.53 -14.72 4.11
C PHE A 77 10.51 -15.89 4.12
N GLY A 78 10.42 -16.77 5.11
CA GLY A 78 11.36 -17.87 5.29
C GLY A 78 11.02 -19.11 4.46
N LEU A 79 9.73 -19.47 4.40
CA LEU A 79 9.27 -20.72 3.76
C LEU A 79 8.51 -20.50 2.45
N GLY A 80 8.07 -19.27 2.17
CA GLY A 80 7.26 -18.95 0.98
C GLY A 80 5.85 -19.55 0.98
N GLU A 81 5.41 -20.13 2.09
CA GLU A 81 4.08 -20.73 2.25
C GLU A 81 3.03 -19.65 2.57
N THR A 82 2.71 -18.85 1.54
CA THR A 82 1.83 -17.68 1.64
C THR A 82 0.46 -18.01 2.26
N GLY A 83 -0.12 -19.17 1.94
CA GLY A 83 -1.41 -19.60 2.47
C GLY A 83 -1.40 -19.85 3.98
N LYS A 84 -0.30 -20.37 4.54
CA LYS A 84 -0.18 -20.50 6.01
C LYS A 84 0.07 -19.15 6.65
N ALA A 85 0.91 -18.33 6.04
CA ALA A 85 1.23 -17.00 6.56
C ALA A 85 -0.01 -16.14 6.77
N ILE A 86 -0.90 -16.07 5.77
CA ILE A 86 -2.12 -15.27 5.88
C ILE A 86 -3.06 -15.79 6.98
N ASN A 87 -3.13 -17.10 7.20
CA ASN A 87 -3.93 -17.68 8.30
C ASN A 87 -3.42 -17.21 9.66
N TYR A 88 -2.10 -17.23 9.87
CA TYR A 88 -1.52 -16.74 11.14
C TYR A 88 -1.76 -15.24 11.33
N PHE A 89 -1.59 -14.42 10.29
CA PHE A 89 -1.88 -12.99 10.39
C PHE A 89 -3.38 -12.70 10.65
N GLN A 90 -4.28 -13.48 10.04
CA GLN A 90 -5.71 -13.40 10.32
C GLN A 90 -6.03 -13.74 11.79
N GLU A 91 -5.33 -14.71 12.36
CA GLU A 91 -5.48 -15.05 13.77
C GLU A 91 -5.01 -13.91 14.68
N VAL A 92 -3.88 -13.25 14.38
CA VAL A 92 -3.41 -12.04 15.11
C VAL A 92 -4.51 -10.99 15.24
N VAL A 93 -5.10 -10.59 14.10
CA VAL A 93 -6.15 -9.55 14.08
C VAL A 93 -7.46 -10.03 14.72
N THR A 94 -7.69 -11.35 14.78
CA THR A 94 -8.86 -11.94 15.43
C THR A 94 -8.72 -11.92 16.95
N ILE A 95 -7.57 -12.35 17.48
CA ILE A 95 -7.40 -12.49 18.93
C ILE A 95 -7.17 -11.14 19.62
N ARG A 96 -6.49 -10.20 18.96
CA ARG A 96 -6.16 -8.88 19.52
C ARG A 96 -6.21 -7.80 18.43
N PRO A 97 -7.40 -7.39 17.95
CA PRO A 97 -7.56 -6.39 16.87
C PRO A 97 -7.00 -4.99 17.16
N ARG A 98 -6.57 -4.71 18.39
CA ARG A 98 -5.90 -3.46 18.78
C ARG A 98 -4.57 -3.69 19.50
N GLY A 99 -4.04 -4.90 19.39
CA GLY A 99 -2.72 -5.23 19.92
C GLY A 99 -1.59 -4.63 19.07
N PRO A 100 -0.35 -4.61 19.60
CA PRO A 100 0.79 -4.01 18.93
C PRO A 100 1.12 -4.63 17.56
N PHE A 101 0.72 -5.89 17.30
CA PHE A 101 1.01 -6.58 16.04
C PHE A 101 -0.16 -6.55 15.06
N ALA A 102 -1.35 -6.13 15.49
CA ALA A 102 -2.56 -6.18 14.66
C ALA A 102 -2.46 -5.31 13.40
N TYR A 103 -1.90 -4.10 13.50
CA TYR A 103 -1.66 -3.26 12.32
C TYR A 103 -0.70 -3.92 11.32
N GLY A 104 0.43 -4.46 11.81
CA GLY A 104 1.41 -5.14 10.97
C GLY A 104 0.81 -6.37 10.29
N ALA A 105 0.06 -7.18 11.02
CA ALA A 105 -0.63 -8.35 10.50
C ALA A 105 -1.65 -7.96 9.42
N GLN A 106 -2.48 -6.96 9.70
CA GLN A 106 -3.45 -6.44 8.74
C GLN A 106 -2.77 -5.88 7.48
N LYS A 107 -1.60 -5.23 7.62
CA LYS A 107 -0.79 -4.78 6.49
C LYS A 107 -0.29 -5.95 5.64
N TYR A 108 0.23 -7.01 6.26
CA TYR A 108 0.64 -8.20 5.52
C TYR A 108 -0.53 -8.92 4.84
N ILE A 109 -1.71 -8.98 5.48
CA ILE A 109 -2.92 -9.52 4.84
C ILE A 109 -3.21 -8.74 3.56
N ALA A 110 -3.25 -7.40 3.61
CA ALA A 110 -3.53 -6.56 2.44
C ALA A 110 -2.50 -6.78 1.31
N GLU A 111 -1.21 -6.80 1.65
CA GLU A 111 -0.12 -6.99 0.68
C GLU A 111 -0.13 -8.39 0.04
N ILE A 112 -0.34 -9.44 0.84
CA ILE A 112 -0.45 -10.83 0.36
C ILE A 112 -1.61 -10.95 -0.62
N VAL A 113 -2.76 -10.37 -0.27
CA VAL A 113 -3.96 -10.40 -1.10
C VAL A 113 -3.71 -9.64 -2.43
N GLU A 114 -3.05 -8.48 -2.38
CA GLU A 114 -2.74 -7.69 -3.58
C GLU A 114 -1.70 -8.37 -4.49
N LEU A 115 -0.58 -8.83 -3.92
CA LEU A 115 0.61 -9.19 -4.67
C LEU A 115 0.66 -10.69 -5.01
N ASN A 116 0.28 -11.54 -4.05
CA ASN A 116 0.40 -12.99 -4.17
C ASN A 116 -0.89 -13.60 -4.74
N PHE A 117 -2.03 -13.28 -4.15
CA PHE A 117 -3.33 -13.78 -4.63
C PHE A 117 -3.91 -12.96 -5.77
N ARG A 118 -3.46 -11.71 -5.92
CA ARG A 118 -3.91 -10.78 -6.97
C ARG A 118 -5.42 -10.54 -6.95
N ASP A 119 -6.05 -10.72 -5.79
CA ASP A 119 -7.44 -10.35 -5.58
C ASP A 119 -7.50 -8.86 -5.25
N LEU A 120 -7.57 -8.06 -6.31
CA LEU A 120 -7.57 -6.61 -6.22
C LEU A 120 -8.80 -6.05 -5.50
N ASN A 121 -9.94 -6.75 -5.52
CA ASN A 121 -11.14 -6.30 -4.81
C ASN A 121 -10.95 -6.48 -3.31
N GLN A 122 -10.49 -7.67 -2.92
CA GLN A 122 -10.23 -7.94 -1.51
C GLN A 122 -9.09 -7.07 -0.98
N ALA A 123 -8.03 -6.82 -1.76
CA ALA A 123 -6.95 -5.94 -1.36
C ALA A 123 -7.42 -4.53 -1.00
N ILE A 124 -8.35 -3.95 -1.78
CA ILE A 124 -8.96 -2.65 -1.46
C ILE A 124 -9.64 -2.70 -0.09
N ILE A 125 -10.42 -3.75 0.19
CA ILE A 125 -11.11 -3.93 1.46
C ILE A 125 -10.09 -3.99 2.62
N GLU A 126 -9.02 -4.77 2.47
CA GLU A 126 -8.01 -4.92 3.51
C GLU A 126 -7.20 -3.63 3.75
N TYR A 127 -6.91 -2.86 2.71
CA TYR A 127 -6.32 -1.52 2.85
C TYR A 127 -7.28 -0.52 3.50
N GLN A 128 -8.57 -0.59 3.17
CA GLN A 128 -9.59 0.24 3.83
C GLN A 128 -9.67 -0.06 5.32
N LYS A 129 -9.57 -1.33 5.74
CA LYS A 129 -9.53 -1.66 7.18
C LYS A 129 -8.36 -0.97 7.89
N LEU A 130 -7.17 -0.92 7.28
CA LEU A 130 -6.02 -0.20 7.87
C LEU A 130 -6.34 1.28 8.11
N ILE A 131 -6.98 1.94 7.13
CA ILE A 131 -7.31 3.37 7.22
C ILE A 131 -8.39 3.64 8.29
N HIS A 132 -9.39 2.76 8.43
CA HIS A 132 -10.55 3.00 9.30
C HIS A 132 -10.41 2.44 10.72
N GLU A 133 -9.72 1.32 10.89
CA GLU A 133 -9.66 0.57 12.16
C GLU A 133 -8.39 0.85 12.96
N TYR A 134 -7.29 1.20 12.28
CA TYR A 134 -5.97 1.26 12.88
C TYR A 134 -5.36 2.66 12.75
N LYS A 135 -5.67 3.54 13.72
CA LYS A 135 -5.13 4.92 13.95
C LYS A 135 -5.97 6.06 13.36
N LYS A 136 -5.44 7.29 13.52
CA LYS A 136 -6.01 8.53 12.99
C LYS A 136 -5.77 8.57 11.47
N PRO A 137 -6.73 9.07 10.66
CA PRO A 137 -6.62 9.13 9.22
C PRO A 137 -5.28 9.67 8.74
N GLU A 138 -4.73 10.68 9.44
CA GLU A 138 -3.49 11.42 9.16
C GLU A 138 -2.21 10.58 8.99
N GLU A 139 -2.27 9.27 9.23
CA GLU A 139 -1.10 8.36 9.25
C GLU A 139 -1.07 7.31 8.12
N HIS A 140 -1.98 7.36 7.12
CA HIS A 140 -2.10 6.30 6.10
C HIS A 140 -1.98 6.72 4.61
N PRO A 141 -1.03 7.60 4.23
CA PRO A 141 -0.86 7.99 2.82
C PRO A 141 -0.45 6.82 1.91
N GLU A 142 0.30 5.84 2.44
CA GLU A 142 0.68 4.63 1.69
C GLU A 142 -0.54 3.80 1.31
N GLN A 143 -1.44 3.54 2.27
CA GLN A 143 -2.62 2.69 2.05
C GLN A 143 -3.60 3.38 1.09
N GLN A 144 -3.79 4.69 1.23
CA GLN A 144 -4.60 5.48 0.30
C GLN A 144 -4.02 5.42 -1.12
N PHE A 145 -2.70 5.55 -1.27
CA PHE A 145 -2.02 5.38 -2.56
C PHE A 145 -2.23 3.98 -3.15
N ARG A 146 -2.12 2.93 -2.33
CA ARG A 146 -2.34 1.54 -2.78
C ARG A 146 -3.75 1.34 -3.31
N ILE A 147 -4.77 1.84 -2.62
CA ILE A 147 -6.17 1.78 -3.09
C ILE A 147 -6.30 2.47 -4.46
N ALA A 148 -5.78 3.69 -4.61
CA ALA A 148 -5.81 4.43 -5.86
C ALA A 148 -5.07 3.70 -7.00
N ALA A 149 -3.88 3.16 -6.71
CA ALA A 149 -3.09 2.38 -7.65
C ALA A 149 -3.79 1.09 -8.09
N ILE A 150 -4.54 0.43 -7.20
CA ILE A 150 -5.35 -0.74 -7.54
C ILE A 150 -6.48 -0.34 -8.50
N TYR A 151 -7.20 0.76 -8.25
CA TYR A 151 -8.23 1.24 -9.19
C TYR A 151 -7.64 1.60 -10.56
N PHE A 152 -6.45 2.21 -10.58
CA PHE A 152 -5.71 2.48 -11.80
C PHE A 152 -5.38 1.20 -12.57
N LYS A 153 -4.85 0.17 -11.87
CA LYS A 153 -4.53 -1.15 -12.44
C LYS A 153 -5.76 -1.87 -13.00
N LYS A 154 -6.93 -1.63 -12.42
CA LYS A 154 -8.23 -2.12 -12.89
C LYS A 154 -8.80 -1.30 -14.06
N HIS A 155 -8.07 -0.29 -14.54
CA HIS A 155 -8.54 0.69 -15.54
C HIS A 155 -9.78 1.49 -15.11
N ASN A 156 -10.11 1.50 -13.83
CA ASN A 156 -11.17 2.37 -13.29
C ASN A 156 -10.57 3.75 -12.99
N TYR A 157 -10.31 4.49 -14.06
CA TYR A 157 -9.58 5.76 -13.99
C TYR A 157 -10.31 6.84 -13.20
N GLU A 158 -11.63 6.92 -13.29
CA GLU A 158 -12.40 7.92 -12.53
C GLU A 158 -12.30 7.65 -11.02
N GLN A 159 -12.45 6.40 -10.58
CA GLN A 159 -12.25 6.09 -9.16
C GLN A 159 -10.79 6.29 -8.73
N ALA A 160 -9.82 5.93 -9.57
CA ALA A 160 -8.42 6.18 -9.27
C ALA A 160 -8.13 7.68 -9.06
N LEU A 161 -8.73 8.56 -9.88
CA LEU A 161 -8.62 10.02 -9.70
C LEU A 161 -9.22 10.48 -8.37
N VAL A 162 -10.36 9.94 -7.96
CA VAL A 162 -10.96 10.24 -6.65
C VAL A 162 -9.99 9.87 -5.52
N GLU A 163 -9.46 8.65 -5.53
CA GLU A 163 -8.60 8.16 -4.45
C GLU A 163 -7.23 8.84 -4.41
N PHE A 164 -6.63 9.15 -5.57
CA PHE A 164 -5.42 9.98 -5.64
C PHE A 164 -5.70 11.43 -5.23
N GLY A 165 -6.87 11.96 -5.56
CA GLY A 165 -7.32 13.30 -5.14
C GLY A 165 -7.36 13.42 -3.62
N ILE A 166 -8.00 12.46 -2.95
CA ILE A 166 -8.04 12.38 -1.47
C ILE A 166 -6.61 12.39 -0.89
N LEU A 167 -5.68 11.65 -1.51
CA LEU A 167 -4.29 11.58 -1.06
C LEU A 167 -3.57 12.95 -1.18
N VAL A 168 -3.65 13.62 -2.33
CA VAL A 168 -2.96 14.90 -2.50
C VAL A 168 -3.60 16.04 -1.68
N GLU A 169 -4.90 15.98 -1.42
CA GLU A 169 -5.60 16.95 -0.57
C GLU A 169 -5.28 16.74 0.91
N SER A 170 -5.27 15.49 1.37
CA SER A 170 -5.06 15.16 2.78
C SER A 170 -3.58 15.19 3.19
N TYR A 171 -2.66 14.92 2.24
CA TYR A 171 -1.23 14.77 2.52
C TYR A 171 -0.36 15.54 1.49
N PRO A 172 -0.55 16.84 1.29
CA PRO A 172 0.01 17.57 0.15
C PRO A 172 1.54 17.55 0.06
N SER A 173 2.27 17.34 1.15
CA SER A 173 3.75 17.30 1.15
C SER A 173 4.34 15.92 1.43
N ASN A 174 3.56 14.85 1.21
CA ASN A 174 4.00 13.47 1.42
C ASN A 174 4.62 12.84 0.15
N PRO A 175 5.63 11.96 0.25
CA PRO A 175 6.20 11.28 -0.93
C PRO A 175 5.17 10.49 -1.77
N TRP A 176 4.15 9.88 -1.14
CA TRP A 176 3.08 9.19 -1.88
C TRP A 176 2.20 10.16 -2.67
N SER A 177 1.99 11.37 -2.15
CA SER A 177 1.25 12.43 -2.84
C SER A 177 2.06 13.01 -4.01
N GLU A 178 3.38 13.07 -3.89
CA GLU A 178 4.27 13.50 -4.97
C GLU A 178 4.09 12.60 -6.21
N GLU A 179 4.11 11.28 -6.01
CA GLU A 179 3.83 10.32 -7.08
C GLU A 179 2.35 10.37 -7.52
N ALA A 180 1.41 10.59 -6.60
CA ALA A 180 -0.02 10.70 -6.93
C ALA A 180 -0.32 11.86 -7.89
N TYR A 181 0.34 13.01 -7.75
CA TYR A 181 0.24 14.12 -8.72
C TYR A 181 0.61 13.68 -10.14
N LEU A 182 1.69 12.89 -10.30
CA LEU A 182 2.07 12.33 -11.59
C LEU A 182 0.98 11.39 -12.12
N ARG A 183 0.47 10.48 -11.27
CA ARG A 183 -0.59 9.54 -11.65
C ARG A 183 -1.86 10.28 -12.09
N ILE A 184 -2.28 11.33 -11.37
CA ILE A 184 -3.42 12.18 -11.75
C ILE A 184 -3.19 12.82 -13.12
N ALA A 185 -2.01 13.40 -13.36
CA ALA A 185 -1.68 14.01 -14.65
C ALA A 185 -1.69 12.99 -15.81
N GLU A 186 -1.12 11.80 -15.60
CA GLU A 186 -1.14 10.71 -16.58
C GLU A 186 -2.56 10.22 -16.88
N ILE A 187 -3.38 10.02 -15.85
CA ILE A 187 -4.77 9.56 -15.99
C ILE A 187 -5.61 10.62 -16.72
N THR A 188 -5.54 11.88 -16.29
CA THR A 188 -6.31 12.97 -16.92
C THR A 188 -5.90 13.18 -18.38
N HIS A 189 -4.61 13.10 -18.72
CA HIS A 189 -4.16 13.05 -20.10
C HIS A 189 -4.76 11.86 -20.86
N ASN A 190 -4.73 10.65 -20.31
CA ASN A 190 -5.30 9.46 -20.95
C ASN A 190 -6.83 9.53 -21.16
N LEU A 191 -7.52 10.36 -20.39
CA LEU A 191 -8.95 10.65 -20.52
C LEU A 191 -9.24 11.85 -21.44
N ASP A 192 -8.25 12.35 -22.19
CA ASP A 192 -8.32 13.56 -23.03
C ASP A 192 -8.68 14.84 -22.23
N ARG A 193 -8.45 14.84 -20.90
CA ARG A 193 -8.71 15.95 -19.96
C ARG A 193 -7.47 16.80 -19.73
N CYS A 194 -6.90 17.35 -20.80
CA CYS A 194 -5.69 18.18 -20.74
C CYS A 194 -5.83 19.52 -20.01
N GLY A 195 -7.05 19.96 -19.68
CA GLY A 195 -7.28 21.06 -18.74
C GLY A 195 -6.86 20.67 -17.33
N ASP A 196 -7.45 19.58 -16.83
CA ASP A 196 -7.22 19.05 -15.48
C ASP A 196 -5.75 18.65 -15.27
N ALA A 197 -5.12 18.06 -16.29
CA ALA A 197 -3.69 17.72 -16.25
C ALA A 197 -2.81 18.97 -16.02
N ARG A 198 -3.16 20.11 -16.64
CA ARG A 198 -2.43 21.38 -16.49
C ARG A 198 -2.65 22.03 -15.12
N GLU A 199 -3.85 21.91 -14.57
CA GLU A 199 -4.14 22.36 -13.21
C GLU A 199 -3.30 21.55 -12.20
N THR A 200 -3.34 20.22 -12.32
CA THR A 200 -2.54 19.28 -11.53
C THR A 200 -1.05 19.62 -11.61
N TYR A 201 -0.53 19.88 -12.81
CA TYR A 201 0.86 20.29 -13.02
C TYR A 201 1.20 21.62 -12.34
N SER A 202 0.28 22.58 -12.37
CA SER A 202 0.49 23.90 -11.76
C SER A 202 0.60 23.78 -10.23
N GLN A 203 -0.26 22.96 -9.62
CA GLN A 203 -0.20 22.65 -8.19
C GLN A 203 1.09 21.90 -7.82
N PHE A 204 1.41 20.84 -8.56
CA PHE A 204 2.61 20.02 -8.35
C PHE A 204 3.88 20.87 -8.34
N ARG A 205 4.05 21.83 -9.27
CA ARG A 205 5.23 22.69 -9.31
C ARG A 205 5.38 23.59 -8.08
N VAL A 206 4.27 23.99 -7.47
CA VAL A 206 4.27 24.83 -6.27
C VAL A 206 4.64 24.00 -5.05
N VAL A 207 4.05 22.81 -4.95
CA VAL A 207 4.20 21.94 -3.77
C VAL A 207 5.51 21.15 -3.80
N TYR A 208 5.97 20.73 -4.98
CA TYR A 208 7.18 19.92 -5.18
C TYR A 208 8.13 20.52 -6.23
N PRO A 209 8.70 21.73 -5.98
CA PRO A 209 9.53 22.43 -6.96
C PRO A 209 10.83 21.70 -7.34
N GLN A 210 11.30 20.78 -6.49
CA GLN A 210 12.52 19.99 -6.68
C GLN A 210 12.25 18.50 -6.93
N SER A 211 11.01 18.16 -7.32
CA SER A 211 10.62 16.76 -7.56
C SER A 211 11.47 16.11 -8.66
N SER A 212 11.80 14.83 -8.44
CA SER A 212 12.39 13.98 -9.48
C SER A 212 11.42 13.68 -10.64
N PHE A 213 10.10 13.80 -10.43
CA PHE A 213 9.07 13.58 -11.45
C PHE A 213 8.85 14.77 -12.39
N ARG A 214 9.64 15.85 -12.27
CA ARG A 214 9.49 17.05 -13.10
C ARG A 214 9.58 16.73 -14.60
N GLY A 215 10.48 15.83 -14.99
CA GLY A 215 10.65 15.42 -16.38
C GLY A 215 9.42 14.69 -16.93
N GLU A 216 8.87 13.76 -16.15
CA GLU A 216 7.66 13.02 -16.46
C GLU A 216 6.44 13.95 -16.56
N MET A 217 6.29 14.88 -15.61
CA MET A 217 5.21 15.87 -15.65
C MET A 217 5.29 16.77 -16.90
N GLU A 218 6.49 17.26 -17.24
CA GLU A 218 6.72 18.03 -18.46
C GLU A 218 6.43 17.21 -19.73
N PHE A 219 6.74 15.91 -19.72
CA PHE A 219 6.41 15.01 -20.82
C PHE A 219 4.89 14.87 -21.01
N VAL A 220 4.12 14.77 -19.92
CA VAL A 220 2.65 14.77 -19.97
C VAL A 220 2.13 16.10 -20.54
N MET A 221 2.67 17.23 -20.10
CA MET A 221 2.26 18.56 -20.61
C MET A 221 2.57 18.73 -22.10
N ALA A 222 3.74 18.27 -22.55
CA ALA A 222 4.13 18.26 -23.95
C ALA A 222 3.21 17.37 -24.79
N SER A 223 2.80 16.21 -24.24
CA SER A 223 1.86 15.30 -24.89
C SER A 223 0.46 15.92 -25.05
N CYS A 224 -0.03 16.62 -24.03
CA CYS A 224 -1.26 17.40 -24.14
C CYS A 224 -1.23 18.45 -25.26
N LEU A 225 -0.13 19.21 -25.37
CA LEU A 225 0.05 20.18 -26.45
C LEU A 225 0.09 19.51 -27.84
N GLU A 226 0.67 18.32 -27.92
CA GLU A 226 0.72 17.53 -29.16
C GLU A 226 -0.69 17.13 -29.62
N GLU A 227 -1.54 16.70 -28.68
CA GLU A 227 -2.92 16.25 -28.93
C GLU A 227 -3.85 17.40 -29.28
N GLU A 228 -3.66 18.57 -28.65
CA GLU A 228 -4.32 19.82 -29.03
C GLU A 228 -3.88 20.36 -30.41
N GLY A 229 -2.90 19.73 -31.05
CA GLY A 229 -2.38 20.12 -32.36
C GLY A 229 -1.42 21.32 -32.33
N LYS A 230 -1.01 21.75 -31.14
CA LYS A 230 -0.04 22.84 -30.92
C LYS A 230 1.39 22.33 -31.12
N LEU A 231 1.67 21.77 -32.30
CA LEU A 231 2.87 20.97 -32.58
C LEU A 231 4.19 21.69 -32.32
N LYS A 232 4.28 22.98 -32.63
CA LYS A 232 5.50 23.77 -32.36
C LYS A 232 5.76 23.90 -30.85
N LEU A 233 4.71 24.15 -30.06
CA LEU A 233 4.83 24.25 -28.60
C LEU A 233 5.17 22.89 -27.98
N ALA A 234 4.51 21.82 -28.44
CA ALA A 234 4.81 20.46 -28.02
C ALA A 234 6.27 20.08 -28.32
N TYR A 235 6.75 20.35 -29.54
CA TYR A 235 8.13 20.09 -29.94
C TYR A 235 9.13 20.80 -29.02
N ASN A 236 8.92 22.09 -28.75
CA ASN A 236 9.82 22.86 -27.88
C ASN A 236 9.84 22.32 -26.44
N ARG A 237 8.68 21.93 -25.90
CA ARG A 237 8.59 21.32 -24.56
C ARG A 237 9.32 19.98 -24.50
N PHE A 238 9.11 19.09 -25.48
CA PHE A 238 9.87 17.83 -25.57
C PHE A 238 11.37 18.09 -25.76
N LYS A 239 11.76 19.07 -26.59
CA LYS A 239 13.16 19.38 -26.84
C LYS A 239 13.89 19.80 -25.56
N GLY A 240 13.19 20.54 -24.68
CA GLY A 240 13.71 20.92 -23.36
C GLY A 240 13.97 19.76 -22.41
N LEU A 241 13.52 18.53 -22.74
CA LEU A 241 13.77 17.32 -21.94
C LEU A 241 14.99 16.52 -22.41
N GLU A 242 15.67 16.94 -23.48
CA GLU A 242 16.85 16.24 -23.98
C GLU A 242 18.01 16.28 -22.97
N GLY A 243 18.68 15.13 -22.80
CA GLY A 243 19.80 14.97 -21.86
C GLY A 243 19.38 14.70 -20.41
N GLU A 244 18.15 15.03 -20.03
CA GLU A 244 17.67 14.88 -18.64
C GLU A 244 16.57 13.80 -18.50
N TYR A 245 15.81 13.53 -19.55
CA TYR A 245 14.67 12.62 -19.46
C TYR A 245 15.07 11.15 -19.38
N LYS A 246 14.45 10.43 -18.42
CA LYS A 246 14.69 9.03 -18.12
C LYS A 246 14.51 8.07 -19.31
N TYR A 247 13.71 8.44 -20.30
CA TYR A 247 13.42 7.62 -21.48
C TYR A 247 13.83 8.33 -22.78
N PRO A 248 15.14 8.47 -23.08
CA PRO A 248 15.62 9.27 -24.21
C PRO A 248 15.18 8.73 -25.58
N ALA A 249 15.03 7.41 -25.73
CA ALA A 249 14.53 6.81 -26.97
C ALA A 249 13.06 7.19 -27.24
N LEU A 250 12.21 7.20 -26.20
CA LEU A 250 10.82 7.62 -26.31
C LEU A 250 10.73 9.11 -26.68
N LEU A 251 11.56 9.94 -26.06
CA LEU A 251 11.62 11.37 -26.35
C LEU A 251 12.04 11.64 -27.79
N LYS A 252 13.09 10.97 -28.27
CA LYS A 252 13.55 11.07 -29.66
C LYS A 252 12.45 10.70 -30.65
N MET A 253 11.77 9.58 -30.41
CA MET A 253 10.64 9.14 -31.25
C MET A 253 9.52 10.19 -31.31
N LYS A 254 9.19 10.83 -30.18
CA LYS A 254 8.20 11.91 -30.12
C LYS A 254 8.64 13.13 -30.94
N LEU A 255 9.88 13.58 -30.78
CA LEU A 255 10.44 14.73 -31.50
C LEU A 255 10.42 14.52 -33.02
N GLU A 256 10.92 13.38 -33.51
CA GLU A 256 10.94 13.04 -34.93
C GLU A 256 9.51 12.96 -35.51
N GLY A 257 8.59 12.35 -34.76
CA GLY A 257 7.18 12.25 -35.15
C GLY A 257 6.51 13.62 -35.31
N ILE A 258 6.75 14.53 -34.38
CA ILE A 258 6.23 15.90 -34.44
C ILE A 258 6.87 16.68 -35.58
N GLU A 259 8.19 16.60 -35.75
CA GLU A 259 8.92 17.28 -36.82
C GLU A 259 8.39 16.88 -38.20
N GLY A 260 8.17 15.58 -38.44
CA GLY A 260 7.59 15.08 -39.68
C GLY A 260 6.18 15.63 -39.94
N ARG A 261 5.36 15.80 -38.90
CA ARG A 261 4.01 16.40 -39.01
C ARG A 261 4.08 17.89 -39.32
N ILE A 262 5.02 18.62 -38.74
CA ILE A 262 5.26 20.05 -39.01
C ILE A 262 5.68 20.24 -40.47
N LYS A 263 6.64 19.44 -40.97
CA LYS A 263 7.11 19.49 -42.38
C LYS A 263 5.98 19.23 -43.39
N LYS A 264 5.01 18.37 -43.04
CA LYS A 264 3.82 18.05 -43.87
C LYS A 264 2.67 19.07 -43.72
N GLY A 265 2.92 20.24 -43.13
CA GLY A 265 1.90 21.30 -42.97
C GLY A 265 0.81 20.96 -41.94
N GLY A 266 1.10 20.13 -40.93
CA GLY A 266 0.19 19.83 -39.81
C GLY A 266 -1.03 18.95 -40.14
N LYS A 267 -1.22 18.54 -41.41
CA LYS A 267 -2.44 17.84 -41.88
C LYS A 267 -2.53 16.36 -41.50
N SER A 268 -1.53 15.79 -40.84
CA SER A 268 -1.60 14.40 -40.34
C SER A 268 -2.32 14.37 -39.00
N LYS A 269 -3.67 14.29 -39.05
CA LYS A 269 -4.46 13.89 -37.88
C LYS A 269 -3.95 12.51 -37.44
N ARG A 270 -3.61 12.38 -36.15
CA ARG A 270 -3.40 11.06 -35.53
C ARG A 270 -4.66 10.26 -35.86
N LYS A 271 -4.55 9.10 -36.54
CA LYS A 271 -5.65 8.12 -36.54
C LYS A 271 -5.72 7.62 -35.10
N ILE A 272 -6.44 8.33 -34.24
CA ILE A 272 -6.64 7.96 -32.83
C ILE A 272 -7.32 6.60 -32.86
N PRO A 273 -6.66 5.50 -32.42
CA PRO A 273 -7.38 4.26 -32.18
C PRO A 273 -8.35 4.55 -31.04
N LYS A 274 -9.66 4.51 -31.30
CA LYS A 274 -10.69 4.57 -30.25
C LYS A 274 -10.59 3.30 -29.38
N ARG A 275 -9.67 3.27 -28.44
CA ARG A 275 -9.67 2.38 -27.26
C ARG A 275 -9.59 3.36 -26.09
N TYR A 276 -10.67 3.84 -25.49
CA TYR A 276 -11.73 3.12 -24.77
C TYR A 276 -13.02 3.96 -24.83
N ARG A 277 -13.98 3.61 -25.69
CA ARG A 277 -15.33 4.23 -25.70
C ARG A 277 -16.46 3.24 -25.43
N ARG A 278 -16.14 2.10 -24.80
CA ARG A 278 -17.10 1.03 -24.49
C ARG A 278 -16.83 0.42 -23.12
N GLN A 279 -16.95 1.19 -22.04
CA GLN A 279 -17.21 0.64 -20.70
C GLN A 279 -18.06 1.61 -19.86
N THR A 280 -19.11 2.18 -20.44
CA THR A 280 -20.21 2.85 -19.71
C THR A 280 -21.53 2.67 -20.46
N LYS A 281 -21.84 1.44 -20.86
CA LYS A 281 -23.20 0.99 -21.16
C LYS A 281 -23.26 -0.51 -20.90
N ASN A 282 -23.59 -0.86 -19.67
CA ASN A 282 -24.46 -1.95 -19.24
C ASN A 282 -24.67 -1.81 -17.73
#